data_AF-X1IY68-F1
#
_entry.id   AF-X1IY68-F1
#
_cell.length_a   1.000
_cell.length_b   1.000
_cell.length_c   1.000
_cell.angle_alpha   90.00
_cell.angle_beta   90.00
_cell.angle_gamma   90.00
#
_symmetry.space_group_name_H-M   'P 1'
#
loop_
_entity.id
_entity.type
_entity.pdbx_description
1 polymer ?
#
loop_
_entity_poly.entity_id
_entity_poly.type
_entity_poly.pdbx_seq_one_letter_code
_entity_poly.pdbx_strand_id
1 'polypeptide(L)'
;EMVRVVRPGGRVVVLEFHAPAGRGPWGRAFGLYFRRILPTLAGWIAGPDRGGYRYLVDSVEAFGPAEATAEAMRAAGLEAVSVERLPGGIAAVFVGRKPR
;
A
#
# COMPACT_ATOMS: atom_id res chain seq x y z
N GLU A 1 11.93 11.23 -7.35
CA GLU A 1 12.59 10.55 -8.48
C GLU A 1 11.66 10.20 -9.64
N MET A 2 10.56 9.47 -9.42
CA MET A 2 9.62 9.11 -10.50
C MET A 2 9.11 10.30 -11.32
N VAL A 3 8.78 11.42 -10.67
CA VAL A 3 8.35 12.67 -11.34
C VAL A 3 9.46 13.27 -12.22
N ARG A 4 10.73 13.13 -11.81
CA ARG A 4 11.89 13.68 -12.55
C ARG A 4 12.03 12.99 -13.91
N VAL A 5 11.93 11.66 -13.94
CA VAL A 5 12.18 10.83 -15.12
C VAL A 5 10.98 10.72 -16.08
N VAL A 6 9.76 10.94 -15.59
CA VAL A 6 8.56 10.96 -16.44
C VAL A 6 8.55 12.20 -17.34
N ARG A 7 8.13 12.04 -18.60
CA ARG A 7 7.93 13.14 -19.54
C ARG A 7 6.75 14.04 -19.10
N PRO A 8 6.77 15.35 -19.40
CA PRO A 8 5.62 16.22 -19.14
C PRO A 8 4.31 15.66 -19.71
N GLY A 9 3.22 15.75 -18.96
CA GLY A 9 1.95 15.12 -19.28
C GLY A 9 1.87 13.59 -19.09
N GLY A 10 2.97 12.92 -18.74
CA GLY A 10 3.02 11.48 -18.45
C GLY A 10 2.41 11.11 -17.09
N ARG A 11 2.21 9.81 -16.87
CA ARG A 11 1.60 9.27 -15.64
C ARG A 11 2.61 8.53 -14.78
N VAL A 12 2.49 8.67 -13.47
CA VAL A 12 3.12 7.86 -12.44
C VAL A 12 2.04 6.98 -11.84
N VAL A 13 2.23 5.66 -11.88
CA VAL A 13 1.30 4.68 -11.33
C VAL A 13 2.04 3.83 -10.30
N VAL A 14 1.46 3.71 -9.10
CA VAL A 14 2.04 2.94 -8.00
C VAL A 14 0.97 1.97 -7.50
N LEU A 15 1.32 0.69 -7.39
CA LEU A 15 0.52 -0.31 -6.68
C LEU A 15 1.25 -0.61 -5.38
N GLU A 16 0.62 -0.34 -4.25
CA GLU A 16 1.27 -0.53 -2.94
C GLU A 16 0.30 -1.08 -1.91
N PHE A 17 0.86 -1.81 -0.94
CA PHE A 17 0.12 -2.33 0.20
C PHE A 17 0.00 -1.28 1.30
N HIS A 18 -1.16 -1.25 1.94
CA HIS A 18 -1.45 -0.38 3.07
C HIS A 18 -2.12 -1.16 4.18
N ALA A 19 -1.94 -0.67 5.40
CA ALA A 19 -2.71 -1.16 6.54
C ALA A 19 -4.23 -1.09 6.22
N PRO A 20 -5.00 -2.17 6.48
CA PRO A 20 -6.42 -2.21 6.14
C PRO A 20 -7.18 -1.02 6.73
N ALA A 21 -7.67 -0.13 5.88
CA ALA A 21 -8.38 1.09 6.30
C ALA A 21 -9.90 0.88 6.50
N GLY A 22 -10.37 -0.37 6.48
CA GLY A 22 -11.79 -0.69 6.48
C GLY A 22 -12.50 -0.17 7.74
N ARG A 23 -13.46 0.75 7.56
CA ARG A 23 -14.42 1.12 8.60
C ARG A 23 -15.53 0.06 8.65
N GLY A 24 -15.77 -0.53 9.83
CA GLY A 24 -16.81 -1.53 10.06
C GLY A 24 -16.30 -2.91 10.51
N PRO A 25 -17.19 -3.88 10.76
CA PRO A 25 -16.84 -5.19 11.31
C PRO A 25 -15.87 -5.98 10.42
N TRP A 26 -16.06 -5.90 9.10
CA TRP A 26 -15.24 -6.61 8.11
C TRP A 26 -13.79 -6.10 8.06
N GLY A 27 -13.59 -4.77 8.07
CA GLY A 27 -12.26 -4.18 8.09
C GLY A 27 -11.46 -4.53 9.35
N ARG A 28 -12.14 -4.56 10.51
CA ARG A 28 -11.53 -4.98 11.79
C ARG A 28 -11.19 -6.46 11.79
N ALA A 29 -12.09 -7.32 11.30
CA ALA A 29 -11.85 -8.77 11.18
C ALA A 29 -10.69 -9.07 10.24
N PHE A 30 -10.63 -8.39 9.10
CA PHE A 30 -9.56 -8.53 8.14
C PHE A 30 -8.22 -8.00 8.70
N GLY A 31 -8.23 -6.86 9.40
CA GLY A 31 -7.04 -6.36 10.11
C GLY A 31 -6.53 -7.32 11.17
N LEU A 32 -7.43 -7.99 11.90
CA LEU A 32 -7.07 -9.03 12.87
C LEU A 32 -6.46 -10.27 12.17
N TYR A 33 -7.06 -10.71 11.07
CA TYR A 33 -6.52 -11.79 10.23
C TYR A 33 -5.11 -11.45 9.75
N PHE A 34 -4.92 -10.26 9.18
CA PHE A 34 -3.63 -9.82 8.65
C PHE A 34 -2.55 -9.70 9.74
N ARG A 35 -2.90 -9.22 10.93
CA ARG A 35 -1.95 -9.01 12.04
C ARG A 35 -1.61 -10.26 12.85
N ARG A 36 -2.53 -11.22 12.96
CA ARG A 36 -2.35 -12.38 13.86
C ARG A 36 -2.37 -13.72 13.14
N ILE A 37 -3.24 -13.87 12.14
CA ILE A 37 -3.42 -15.15 11.46
C ILE A 37 -2.39 -15.29 10.35
N LEU A 38 -2.24 -14.27 9.49
CA LEU A 38 -1.29 -14.31 8.38
C LEU A 38 0.17 -14.55 8.82
N PRO A 39 0.73 -13.88 9.85
CA PRO A 39 2.12 -14.10 10.26
C PRO A 39 2.32 -15.48 10.90
N THR A 40 1.32 -15.98 11.63
CA THR A 40 1.36 -17.31 12.26
C THR A 40 1.27 -18.39 11.20
N LEU A 41 0.32 -18.29 10.26
CA LEU A 41 0.17 -19.24 9.16
C LEU A 41 1.39 -19.22 8.24
N ALA A 42 1.91 -18.03 7.93
CA ALA A 42 3.13 -17.88 7.16
C ALA A 42 4.35 -18.46 7.87
N GLY A 43 4.49 -18.26 9.19
CA GLY A 43 5.56 -18.86 9.99
C GLY A 43 5.49 -20.40 10.08
N TRP A 44 4.30 -20.98 9.89
CA TRP A 44 4.08 -22.42 9.79
C TRP A 44 4.37 -22.95 8.38
N ILE A 45 3.99 -22.23 7.33
CA ILE A 45 4.18 -22.64 5.92
C ILE A 45 5.62 -22.41 5.44
N ALA A 46 6.27 -21.32 5.87
CA ALA A 46 7.58 -20.90 5.36
C ALA A 46 8.78 -21.65 5.96
N GLY A 47 8.57 -22.60 6.89
CA GLY A 47 9.66 -23.39 7.46
C GLY A 47 10.79 -22.52 8.06
N PRO A 48 12.07 -22.71 7.70
CA PRO A 48 13.19 -21.91 8.22
C PRO A 48 13.21 -20.44 7.74
N ASP A 49 12.45 -20.07 6.71
CA ASP A 49 12.50 -18.74 6.09
C ASP A 49 11.46 -17.75 6.68
N ARG A 50 11.31 -17.81 8.01
CA ARG A 50 10.31 -17.03 8.77
C ARG A 50 10.50 -15.51 8.67
N GLY A 51 11.69 -15.07 8.27
CA GLY A 51 12.07 -13.65 8.23
C GLY A 51 11.33 -12.85 7.16
N GLY A 52 11.16 -13.42 5.96
CA GLY A 52 10.59 -12.70 4.81
C GLY A 52 9.12 -12.32 4.97
N TYR A 53 8.30 -13.21 5.54
CA TYR A 53 6.89 -12.93 5.79
C TYR A 53 6.67 -11.98 6.96
N ARG A 54 7.52 -12.03 7.99
CA ARG A 54 7.50 -11.03 9.05
C ARG A 54 7.87 -9.66 8.50
N TYR A 55 8.91 -9.58 7.67
CA TYR A 55 9.29 -8.34 6.98
C TYR A 55 8.14 -7.79 6.12
N LEU A 56 7.41 -8.63 5.39
CA LEU A 56 6.24 -8.20 4.62
C LEU A 56 5.22 -7.52 5.53
N VAL A 57 4.82 -8.17 6.63
CA VAL A 57 3.83 -7.61 7.56
C VAL A 57 4.34 -6.31 8.19
N ASP A 58 5.59 -6.30 8.67
CA ASP A 58 6.22 -5.12 9.29
C ASP A 58 6.31 -3.95 8.29
N SER A 59 6.64 -4.23 7.02
CA SER A 59 6.75 -3.22 5.96
C SER A 59 5.40 -2.59 5.61
N VAL A 60 4.33 -3.40 5.57
CA VAL A 60 2.96 -2.93 5.30
C VAL A 60 2.44 -2.06 6.44
N GLU A 61 2.76 -2.40 7.70
CA GLU A 61 2.40 -1.56 8.84
C GLU A 61 3.20 -0.25 8.87
N ALA A 62 4.49 -0.29 8.51
CA ALA A 62 5.35 0.89 8.46
C ALA A 62 4.98 1.89 7.36
N PHE A 63 4.42 1.42 6.23
CA PHE A 63 4.06 2.27 5.08
C PHE A 63 2.94 3.27 5.38
N GLY A 64 2.14 3.03 6.42
CA GLY A 64 1.07 3.93 6.84
C GLY A 64 -0.16 3.93 5.91
N PRO A 65 -1.07 4.90 6.08
CA PRO A 65 -2.33 4.94 5.34
C PRO A 65 -2.13 5.36 3.88
N ALA A 66 -2.98 4.84 2.99
CA ALA A 66 -2.96 5.16 1.56
C ALA A 66 -3.01 6.68 1.28
N GLU A 67 -3.73 7.44 2.11
CA GLU A 67 -3.80 8.89 2.03
C GLU A 67 -2.43 9.57 2.11
N ALA A 68 -1.52 9.05 2.93
CA ALA A 68 -0.18 9.61 3.07
C ALA A 68 0.62 9.47 1.77
N THR A 69 0.51 8.32 1.08
CA THR A 69 1.12 8.11 -0.23
C THR A 69 0.55 9.04 -1.29
N ALA A 70 -0.77 9.22 -1.31
CA ALA A 70 -1.40 10.15 -2.24
C ALA A 70 -0.92 11.59 -2.00
N GLU A 71 -0.76 12.00 -0.75
CA GLU A 71 -0.26 13.33 -0.41
C GLU A 71 1.22 13.50 -0.76
N ALA A 72 2.04 12.47 -0.54
CA ALA A 72 3.43 12.47 -0.99
C ALA A 72 3.53 12.62 -2.53
N MET A 73 2.63 12.01 -3.28
CA MET A 73 2.57 12.18 -4.74
C MET A 73 2.21 13.62 -5.13
N ARG A 74 1.25 14.25 -4.45
CA ARG A 74 0.90 15.67 -4.68
C ARG A 74 2.05 16.60 -4.34
N ALA A 75 2.67 16.40 -3.17
CA ALA A 75 3.83 17.17 -2.72
C ALA A 75 5.03 17.03 -3.68
N ALA A 76 5.15 15.89 -4.37
CA ALA A 76 6.16 15.67 -5.40
C ALA A 76 5.86 16.37 -6.75
N GLY A 77 4.74 17.09 -6.87
CA GLY A 77 4.35 17.85 -8.06
C GLY A 77 3.51 17.07 -9.08
N LEU A 78 2.90 15.95 -8.68
CA LEU A 78 1.91 15.28 -9.51
C LEU A 78 0.52 15.91 -9.32
N GLU A 79 -0.19 16.10 -10.43
CA GLU A 79 -1.56 16.57 -10.48
C GLU A 79 -2.54 15.42 -10.71
N ALA A 80 -3.84 15.68 -10.52
CA ALA A 80 -4.92 14.72 -10.73
C ALA A 80 -4.69 13.38 -10.00
N VAL A 81 -4.14 13.44 -8.78
CA VAL A 81 -3.81 12.26 -7.98
C VAL A 81 -5.09 11.55 -7.53
N SER A 82 -5.31 10.34 -8.03
CA SER A 82 -6.40 9.45 -7.64
C SER A 82 -5.90 8.23 -6.87
N VAL A 83 -6.77 7.69 -6.02
CA VAL A 83 -6.53 6.50 -5.21
C VAL A 83 -7.66 5.52 -5.42
N GLU A 84 -7.35 4.35 -5.95
CA GLU A 84 -8.28 3.24 -6.10
C GLU A 84 -7.92 2.15 -5.11
N ARG A 85 -8.81 1.87 -4.15
CA ARG A 85 -8.60 0.80 -3.17
C ARG A 85 -9.05 -0.52 -3.75
N LEU A 86 -8.18 -1.52 -3.65
CA LEU A 86 -8.47 -2.88 -4.07
C LEU A 86 -9.28 -3.63 -2.99
N PRO A 87 -9.95 -4.75 -3.35
CA PRO A 87 -10.77 -5.53 -2.42
C PRO A 87 -10.03 -5.88 -1.12
N GLY A 88 -10.75 -5.81 0.00
CA GLY A 88 -10.18 -6.02 1.34
C GLY A 88 -9.37 -4.84 1.88
N GLY A 89 -9.09 -3.81 1.06
CA GLY A 89 -8.44 -2.57 1.50
C GLY A 89 -6.96 -2.73 1.87
N ILE A 90 -6.34 -3.85 1.48
CA ILE A 90 -4.92 -4.16 1.74
C ILE A 90 -3.97 -3.50 0.74
N ALA A 91 -4.47 -3.14 -0.42
CA ALA A 91 -3.68 -2.56 -1.50
C ALA A 91 -4.46 -1.43 -2.16
N ALA A 92 -3.72 -0.48 -2.69
CA ALA A 92 -4.27 0.61 -3.46
C ALA A 92 -3.42 0.89 -4.70
N VAL A 93 -4.10 1.30 -5.77
CA VAL A 93 -3.49 1.83 -6.96
C VAL A 93 -3.56 3.36 -6.88
N PHE A 94 -2.41 4.00 -6.99
CA PHE A 94 -2.27 5.44 -7.05
C PHE A 94 -1.90 5.85 -8.46
N VAL A 95 -2.60 6.86 -8.98
CA VAL A 95 -2.30 7.41 -10.31
C VAL A 95 -2.13 8.91 -10.16
N GLY A 96 -1.01 9.44 -10.62
CA GLY A 96 -0.75 10.88 -10.71
C GLY A 96 -0.20 11.27 -12.08
N ARG A 97 -0.43 12.51 -12.50
CA ARG A 97 0.02 13.02 -13.79
C ARG A 97 1.04 14.13 -13.60
N LYS A 98 2.16 14.07 -14.32
CA LYS A 98 3.11 15.18 -14.38
C LYS A 98 2.50 16.34 -15.17
N PRO A 99 2.58 17.59 -14.69
CA PRO A 99 2.18 18.77 -15.46
C PRO A 99 2.85 18.80 -16.83
N ARG A 100 2.22 19.48 -17.80
CA ARG A 100 2.79 19.66 -19.14
C ARG A 100 3.88 20.73 -19.14
#